data_AF-A0A9Q0CGE8-F1
#
_entry.id   AF-A0A9Q0CGE8-F1
#
_cell.length_a   1.000
_cell.length_b   1.000
_cell.length_c   1.000
_cell.angle_alpha   90.00
_cell.angle_beta   90.00
_cell.angle_gamma   90.00
#
_symmetry.space_group_name_H-M   'P 1'
#
loop_
_entity.id
_entity.type
_entity.pdbx_description
1 polymer ?
#
loop_
_entity_poly.entity_id
_entity_poly.type
_entity_poly.pdbx_seq_one_letter_code
_entity_poly.pdbx_strand_id
1 'polypeptide(L)'
;MALQFLESQRQSHPELAEWYTSFADLYQQKLWHQLTLKLEQFVTLAMQAGDALIQLYNNFISDFETKINLLKLAHFAVIVSRQYTDKDSAINYLEGVIEKLRETRELRVEEPVLYVKMQIATLYLEMGKQKDCKKLLEEGKSTLDSMTDVDPSVHASFYWISSQYHKSHQEFADFYKSALLYLAYTSVESLSESFKLDLAFDLSLAALLGDNIYNFGELLAHPIINILIGSKVEWVYHILQAFNTGNLVRYQELCQVHNAALSSQPALVQNERKLLEKINILCLMEIIFSRPSEDRTIPLSVIAERTKLSISDVEYLLMKSLSVHLIEGIIDQVEGTVHVSWVQPRVLGIPQIKSLTARLDAWVEKVHTALLSVEAETPDLVAA
;
A
#
# COMPACT_ATOMS: atom_id res chain seq x y z
N MET A 1 -41.87 19.11 4.29
CA MET A 1 -40.97 19.77 3.32
C MET A 1 -40.22 18.76 2.46
N ALA A 2 -39.64 17.71 3.05
CA ALA A 2 -39.03 16.58 2.34
C ALA A 2 -39.87 16.01 1.17
N LEU A 3 -41.16 15.70 1.38
CA LEU A 3 -42.04 15.13 0.35
C LEU A 3 -42.38 16.11 -0.80
N GLN A 4 -42.53 17.40 -0.50
CA GLN A 4 -42.77 18.44 -1.53
C GLN A 4 -41.52 18.71 -2.38
N PHE A 5 -40.32 18.56 -1.78
CA PHE A 5 -39.05 18.68 -2.48
C PHE A 5 -38.77 17.46 -3.39
N LEU A 6 -39.13 16.26 -2.94
CA LEU A 6 -39.09 15.06 -3.78
C LEU A 6 -40.03 15.18 -4.99
N GLU A 7 -41.20 15.78 -4.82
CA GLU A 7 -42.13 16.06 -5.92
C GLU A 7 -41.61 17.12 -6.91
N SER A 8 -40.85 18.12 -6.45
CA SER A 8 -40.21 19.09 -7.36
C SER A 8 -39.03 18.47 -8.12
N GLN A 9 -38.26 17.57 -7.49
CA GLN A 9 -37.18 16.82 -8.17
C GLN A 9 -37.72 15.74 -9.12
N ARG A 10 -38.94 15.24 -8.84
CA ARG A 10 -39.70 14.36 -9.76
C ARG A 10 -40.06 15.06 -11.07
N GLN A 11 -40.22 16.39 -11.04
CA GLN A 11 -40.55 17.19 -12.22
C GLN A 11 -39.32 17.56 -13.06
N SER A 12 -38.11 17.62 -12.46
CA SER A 12 -36.87 17.96 -13.15
C SER A 12 -36.20 16.77 -13.85
N HIS A 13 -36.34 15.54 -13.35
CA HIS A 13 -35.75 14.34 -13.95
C HIS A 13 -36.75 13.16 -14.03
N PRO A 14 -37.45 12.95 -15.17
CA PRO A 14 -38.45 11.90 -15.31
C PRO A 14 -37.89 10.47 -15.28
N GLU A 15 -36.59 10.28 -15.54
CA GLU A 15 -35.92 8.97 -15.45
C GLU A 15 -35.68 8.50 -14.00
N LEU A 16 -35.72 9.42 -13.02
CA LEU A 16 -35.44 9.15 -11.60
C LEU A 16 -36.71 9.19 -10.74
N ALA A 17 -37.87 9.44 -11.36
CA ALA A 17 -39.14 9.63 -10.69
C ALA A 17 -39.61 8.39 -9.90
N GLU A 18 -39.36 7.18 -10.41
CA GLU A 18 -39.68 5.91 -9.73
C GLU A 18 -38.85 5.68 -8.45
N TRP A 19 -37.61 6.18 -8.44
CA TRP A 19 -36.74 6.14 -7.25
C TRP A 19 -37.22 7.12 -6.20
N TYR A 20 -37.60 8.34 -6.60
CA TYR A 20 -38.17 9.32 -5.68
C TYR A 20 -39.53 8.91 -5.10
N THR A 21 -40.37 8.20 -5.85
CA THR A 21 -41.61 7.59 -5.31
C THR A 21 -41.29 6.48 -4.33
N SER A 22 -40.34 5.60 -4.66
CA SER A 22 -39.83 4.59 -3.73
C SER A 22 -39.28 5.21 -2.43
N PHE A 23 -38.59 6.34 -2.51
CA PHE A 23 -38.10 7.06 -1.32
C PHE A 23 -39.24 7.63 -0.49
N ALA A 24 -40.26 8.22 -1.12
CA ALA A 24 -41.43 8.73 -0.43
C ALA A 24 -42.20 7.62 0.29
N ASP A 25 -42.39 6.47 -0.36
CA ASP A 25 -43.09 5.30 0.23
C ASP A 25 -42.29 4.71 1.39
N LEU A 26 -40.97 4.52 1.23
CA LEU A 26 -40.10 3.99 2.28
C LEU A 26 -39.97 4.94 3.47
N TYR A 27 -39.99 6.25 3.21
CA TYR A 27 -40.05 7.30 4.23
C TYR A 27 -41.36 7.23 5.02
N GLN A 28 -42.49 7.12 4.33
CA GLN A 28 -43.81 6.99 4.95
C GLN A 28 -43.92 5.71 5.79
N GLN A 29 -43.33 4.62 5.31
CA GLN A 29 -43.26 3.34 6.03
C GLN A 29 -42.19 3.29 7.14
N LYS A 30 -41.37 4.34 7.29
CA LYS A 30 -40.27 4.44 8.28
C LYS A 30 -39.22 3.32 8.16
N LEU A 31 -39.00 2.78 6.95
CA LEU A 31 -38.02 1.73 6.69
C LEU A 31 -36.64 2.33 6.37
N TRP A 32 -35.93 2.80 7.39
CA TRP A 32 -34.66 3.52 7.25
C TRP A 32 -33.55 2.72 6.58
N HIS A 33 -33.42 1.43 6.90
CA HIS A 33 -32.35 0.59 6.36
C HIS A 33 -32.48 0.40 4.83
N GLN A 34 -33.69 0.06 4.36
CA GLN A 34 -33.96 -0.11 2.93
C GLN A 34 -33.86 1.21 2.16
N LEU A 35 -34.26 2.31 2.81
CA LEU A 35 -34.10 3.65 2.27
C LEU A 35 -32.61 3.98 2.07
N THR A 36 -31.73 3.66 3.03
CA THR A 36 -30.28 3.88 2.84
C THR A 36 -29.68 3.06 1.71
N LEU A 37 -30.10 1.80 1.53
CA LEU A 37 -29.62 0.94 0.45
C LEU A 37 -30.08 1.43 -0.93
N LYS A 38 -31.35 1.86 -1.04
CA LYS A 38 -31.85 2.45 -2.28
C LYS A 38 -31.20 3.82 -2.57
N LEU A 39 -30.91 4.62 -1.54
CA LEU A 39 -30.18 5.88 -1.70
C LEU A 39 -28.75 5.64 -2.17
N GLU A 40 -28.09 4.60 -1.68
CA GLU A 40 -26.74 4.22 -2.12
C GLU A 40 -26.71 3.85 -3.61
N GLN A 41 -27.66 3.02 -4.05
CA GLN A 41 -27.85 2.67 -5.47
C GLN A 41 -28.18 3.90 -6.33
N PHE A 42 -29.03 4.78 -5.81
CA PHE A 42 -29.40 6.01 -6.47
C PHE A 42 -28.22 6.97 -6.61
N VAL A 43 -27.41 7.13 -5.57
CA VAL A 43 -26.26 8.05 -5.59
C VAL A 43 -25.16 7.54 -6.52
N THR A 44 -24.97 6.22 -6.63
CA THR A 44 -24.07 5.65 -7.66
C THR A 44 -24.55 5.92 -9.09
N LEU A 45 -25.87 6.02 -9.31
CA LEU A 45 -26.47 6.32 -10.61
C LEU A 45 -26.54 7.84 -10.89
N ALA A 46 -26.82 8.63 -9.87
CA ALA A 46 -27.09 10.06 -9.92
C ALA A 46 -25.83 10.93 -9.83
N MET A 47 -24.65 10.37 -10.09
CA MET A 47 -23.38 11.10 -10.22
C MET A 47 -23.42 12.23 -11.28
N GLN A 48 -24.49 12.31 -12.08
CA GLN A 48 -24.70 13.29 -13.14
C GLN A 48 -25.57 14.51 -12.75
N ALA A 49 -26.25 14.50 -11.59
CA ALA A 49 -27.17 15.58 -11.18
C ALA A 49 -26.70 16.30 -9.91
N GLY A 50 -25.62 17.10 -10.03
CA GLY A 50 -24.86 17.66 -8.91
C GLY A 50 -25.61 18.62 -7.98
N ASP A 51 -26.55 19.42 -8.47
CA ASP A 51 -27.21 20.44 -7.63
C ASP A 51 -28.43 19.89 -6.85
N ALA A 52 -29.08 18.86 -7.41
CA ALA A 52 -30.21 18.19 -6.78
C ALA A 52 -29.80 17.41 -5.52
N LEU A 53 -28.58 16.86 -5.49
CA LEU A 53 -28.07 16.06 -4.38
C LEU A 53 -27.68 16.91 -3.17
N ILE A 54 -27.14 18.11 -3.39
CA ILE A 54 -26.83 19.09 -2.33
C ILE A 54 -28.11 19.52 -1.61
N GLN A 55 -29.18 19.79 -2.37
CA GLN A 55 -30.48 20.18 -1.83
C GLN A 55 -31.24 19.00 -1.19
N LEU A 56 -31.10 17.79 -1.76
CA LEU A 56 -31.60 16.56 -1.15
C LEU A 56 -30.93 16.34 0.22
N TYR A 57 -29.62 16.54 0.33
CA TYR A 57 -28.93 16.37 1.61
C TYR A 57 -29.41 17.37 2.66
N ASN A 58 -29.43 18.66 2.33
CA ASN A 58 -29.78 19.71 3.28
C ASN A 58 -31.22 19.60 3.81
N ASN A 59 -32.17 19.14 2.98
CA ASN A 59 -33.59 19.07 3.33
C ASN A 59 -34.11 17.67 3.68
N PHE A 60 -33.41 16.61 3.31
CA PHE A 60 -33.86 15.22 3.50
C PHE A 60 -32.98 14.43 4.46
N ILE A 61 -31.67 14.67 4.46
CA ILE A 61 -30.73 13.90 5.30
C ILE A 61 -30.68 14.46 6.73
N SER A 62 -30.89 15.77 6.90
CA SER A 62 -31.07 16.42 8.21
C SER A 62 -32.24 15.84 9.02
N ASP A 63 -33.30 15.35 8.35
CA ASP A 63 -34.44 14.71 8.98
C ASP A 63 -34.16 13.26 9.44
N PHE A 64 -33.13 12.59 8.89
CA PHE A 64 -32.80 11.17 9.17
C PHE A 64 -31.52 10.89 9.94
N GLU A 65 -30.82 11.94 10.33
CA GLU A 65 -29.52 11.89 10.99
C GLU A 65 -29.54 11.06 12.29
N THR A 66 -30.64 11.11 13.05
CA THR A 66 -30.79 10.38 14.33
C THR A 66 -31.13 8.90 14.20
N LYS A 67 -31.38 8.37 12.99
CA LYS A 67 -31.93 7.02 12.80
C LYS A 67 -31.19 6.18 11.76
N ILE A 68 -30.12 6.71 11.19
CA ILE A 68 -29.33 6.06 10.14
C ILE A 68 -27.95 5.65 10.68
N ASN A 69 -27.37 4.62 10.08
CA ASN A 69 -25.98 4.25 10.30
C ASN A 69 -25.05 5.41 9.87
N LEU A 70 -24.32 5.97 10.84
CA LEU A 70 -23.45 7.14 10.69
C LEU A 70 -22.37 6.97 9.61
N LEU A 71 -21.89 5.75 9.35
CA LEU A 71 -20.92 5.47 8.28
C LEU A 71 -21.51 5.73 6.89
N LYS A 72 -22.79 5.40 6.68
CA LYS A 72 -23.47 5.67 5.42
C LYS A 72 -23.69 7.16 5.22
N LEU A 73 -24.02 7.88 6.30
CA LEU A 73 -24.11 9.35 6.26
C LEU A 73 -22.77 9.97 5.87
N ALA A 74 -21.66 9.47 6.42
CA ALA A 74 -20.32 9.91 6.04
C ALA A 74 -20.00 9.61 4.57
N HIS A 75 -20.36 8.43 4.04
CA HIS A 75 -20.25 8.13 2.60
C HIS A 75 -21.06 9.11 1.75
N PHE A 76 -22.29 9.46 2.15
CA PHE A 76 -23.09 10.46 1.45
C PHE A 76 -22.46 11.85 1.50
N ALA A 77 -21.97 12.28 2.67
CA ALA A 77 -21.32 13.58 2.83
C ALA A 77 -20.10 13.74 1.90
N VAL A 78 -19.36 12.66 1.65
CA VAL A 78 -18.24 12.64 0.69
C VAL A 78 -18.69 12.75 -0.76
N ILE A 79 -19.79 12.11 -1.11
CA ILE A 79 -20.26 12.17 -2.50
C ILE A 79 -20.78 13.58 -2.80
N VAL A 80 -21.43 14.22 -1.82
CA VAL A 80 -21.82 15.62 -1.92
C VAL A 80 -20.61 16.54 -1.94
N SER A 81 -19.55 16.28 -1.15
CA SER A 81 -18.33 17.12 -1.15
C SER A 81 -17.63 17.16 -2.50
N ARG A 82 -17.66 16.05 -3.27
CA ARG A 82 -17.12 15.97 -4.64
C ARG A 82 -17.91 16.77 -5.68
N GLN A 83 -19.14 17.17 -5.37
CA GLN A 83 -20.03 17.90 -6.30
C GLN A 83 -19.95 19.42 -6.12
N TYR A 84 -19.35 19.90 -5.03
CA TYR A 84 -19.09 21.33 -4.86
C TYR A 84 -17.96 21.78 -5.80
N THR A 85 -18.20 22.85 -6.55
CA THR A 85 -17.19 23.52 -7.38
C THR A 85 -16.18 24.30 -6.53
N ASP A 86 -16.60 24.80 -5.36
CA ASP A 86 -15.78 25.58 -4.44
C ASP A 86 -15.28 24.74 -3.25
N LYS A 87 -13.96 24.58 -3.17
CA LYS A 87 -13.27 23.73 -2.18
C LYS A 87 -13.40 24.23 -0.74
N ASP A 88 -13.42 25.55 -0.54
CA ASP A 88 -13.62 26.15 0.80
C ASP A 88 -15.05 25.96 1.31
N SER A 89 -16.06 26.00 0.42
CA SER A 89 -17.46 25.74 0.79
C SER A 89 -17.69 24.27 1.15
N ALA A 90 -17.00 23.36 0.46
CA ALA A 90 -17.02 21.93 0.78
C ALA A 90 -16.41 21.65 2.17
N ILE A 91 -15.32 22.34 2.54
CA ILE A 91 -14.70 22.20 3.87
C ILE A 91 -15.64 22.70 4.97
N ASN A 92 -16.19 23.91 4.85
CA ASN A 92 -17.13 24.45 5.84
C ASN A 92 -18.38 23.56 6.01
N TYR A 93 -18.84 22.96 4.92
CA TYR A 93 -19.93 21.99 4.96
C TYR A 93 -19.54 20.71 5.70
N LEU A 94 -18.37 20.13 5.41
CA LEU A 94 -17.88 18.94 6.08
C LEU A 94 -17.58 19.19 7.58
N GLU A 95 -17.08 20.37 7.94
CA GLU A 95 -16.94 20.81 9.32
C GLU A 95 -18.30 20.95 10.02
N GLY A 96 -19.30 21.51 9.33
CA GLY A 96 -20.67 21.56 9.82
C GLY A 96 -21.30 20.17 10.02
N VAL A 97 -20.94 19.18 9.20
CA VAL A 97 -21.34 17.78 9.40
C VAL A 97 -20.59 17.16 10.58
N ILE A 98 -19.30 17.47 10.79
CA ILE A 98 -18.54 16.99 11.95
C ILE A 98 -19.15 17.48 13.27
N GLU A 99 -19.53 18.76 13.35
CA GLU A 99 -20.13 19.30 14.57
C GLU A 99 -21.49 18.64 14.88
N LYS A 100 -22.32 18.40 13.85
CA LYS A 100 -23.60 17.66 14.00
C LYS A 100 -23.40 16.19 14.38
N LEU A 101 -22.36 15.55 13.85
CA LEU A 101 -21.99 14.19 14.22
C LEU A 101 -21.49 14.10 15.68
N ARG A 102 -20.76 15.10 16.16
CA ARG A 102 -20.30 15.19 17.56
C ARG A 102 -21.44 15.41 18.55
N GLU A 103 -22.48 16.15 18.15
CA GLU A 103 -23.68 16.37 18.98
C GLU A 103 -24.49 15.09 19.20
N THR A 104 -24.41 14.12 18.30
CA THR A 104 -25.22 12.90 18.33
C THR A 104 -24.73 11.84 19.35
N ARG A 105 -23.49 11.94 19.86
CA ARG A 105 -22.89 11.13 20.96
C ARG A 105 -23.34 9.65 21.04
N GLU A 106 -23.11 8.88 19.98
CA GLU A 106 -23.10 7.41 20.06
C GLU A 106 -21.67 6.85 20.11
N LEU A 107 -21.50 5.65 20.67
CA LEU A 107 -20.21 4.98 20.92
C LEU A 107 -19.39 4.63 19.64
N ARG A 108 -19.90 4.92 18.43
CA ARG A 108 -19.25 4.72 17.13
C ARG A 108 -19.16 6.02 16.30
N VAL A 109 -19.16 7.18 16.94
CA VAL A 109 -19.09 8.48 16.25
C VAL A 109 -17.69 8.79 15.69
N GLU A 110 -16.65 8.18 16.23
CA GLU A 110 -15.28 8.52 15.84
C GLU A 110 -14.91 8.00 14.45
N GLU A 111 -15.43 6.87 13.99
CA GLU A 111 -15.11 6.33 12.66
C GLU A 111 -15.71 7.18 11.51
N PRO A 112 -16.98 7.61 11.57
CA PRO A 112 -17.56 8.57 10.64
C PRO A 112 -16.86 9.93 10.70
N VAL A 113 -16.50 10.42 11.88
CA VAL A 113 -15.78 11.70 12.03
C VAL A 113 -14.38 11.58 11.43
N LEU A 114 -13.69 10.46 11.62
CA LEU A 114 -12.40 10.18 11.00
C LEU A 114 -12.53 10.15 9.48
N TYR A 115 -13.55 9.46 8.96
CA TYR A 115 -13.83 9.39 7.52
C TYR A 115 -14.10 10.78 6.91
N VAL A 116 -14.85 11.64 7.60
CA VAL A 116 -15.11 13.03 7.16
C VAL A 116 -13.86 13.90 7.28
N LYS A 117 -13.10 13.80 8.37
CA LYS A 117 -11.80 14.49 8.54
C LYS A 117 -10.80 14.11 7.46
N MET A 118 -10.79 12.84 7.09
CA MET A 118 -9.99 12.31 5.99
C MET A 118 -10.33 13.02 4.68
N GLN A 119 -11.61 13.22 4.41
CA GLN A 119 -12.05 13.83 3.15
C GLN A 119 -11.77 15.34 3.11
N ILE A 120 -11.85 16.00 4.26
CA ILE A 120 -11.31 17.35 4.44
C ILE A 120 -9.80 17.38 4.15
N ALA A 121 -9.02 16.40 4.64
CA ALA A 121 -7.60 16.31 4.35
C ALA A 121 -7.30 16.12 2.85
N THR A 122 -8.16 15.38 2.12
CA THR A 122 -8.05 15.25 0.65
C THR A 122 -8.26 16.60 -0.04
N LEU A 123 -9.28 17.36 0.35
CA LEU A 123 -9.53 18.69 -0.18
C LEU A 123 -8.38 19.66 0.17
N TYR A 124 -7.82 19.58 1.38
CA TYR A 124 -6.65 20.38 1.75
C TYR A 124 -5.39 20.02 0.95
N LEU A 125 -5.19 18.75 0.61
CA LEU A 125 -4.12 18.32 -0.30
C LEU A 125 -4.27 18.96 -1.68
N GLU A 126 -5.48 18.96 -2.23
CA GLU A 126 -5.75 19.60 -3.53
C GLU A 126 -5.61 21.13 -3.51
N MET A 127 -5.80 21.75 -2.33
CA MET A 127 -5.56 23.18 -2.11
C MET A 127 -4.09 23.51 -1.79
N GLY A 128 -3.23 22.50 -1.64
CA GLY A 128 -1.81 22.68 -1.31
C GLY A 128 -1.53 23.06 0.16
N LYS A 129 -2.52 22.99 1.05
CA LYS A 129 -2.35 23.28 2.49
C LYS A 129 -1.77 22.06 3.24
N GLN A 130 -0.48 21.81 3.01
CA GLN A 130 0.23 20.61 3.51
C GLN A 130 0.32 20.54 5.05
N LYS A 131 0.42 21.68 5.74
CA LYS A 131 0.59 21.72 7.21
C LYS A 131 -0.68 21.29 7.95
N ASP A 132 -1.84 21.71 7.46
CA ASP A 132 -3.13 21.40 8.09
C ASP A 132 -3.52 19.95 7.79
N CYS A 133 -3.19 19.44 6.59
CA CYS A 133 -3.33 18.03 6.26
C CYS A 133 -2.49 17.12 7.20
N LYS A 134 -1.26 17.50 7.52
CA LYS A 134 -0.40 16.71 8.42
C LYS A 134 -0.99 16.61 9.83
N LYS A 135 -1.48 17.73 10.38
CA LYS A 135 -2.13 17.73 11.71
C LYS A 135 -3.37 16.83 11.72
N LEU A 136 -4.21 16.91 10.68
CA LEU A 136 -5.39 16.07 10.55
C LEU A 136 -5.04 14.58 10.40
N LEU A 137 -3.94 14.26 9.73
CA LEU A 137 -3.45 12.88 9.61
C LEU A 137 -2.86 12.36 10.94
N GLU A 138 -2.13 13.18 11.69
CA GLU A 138 -1.59 12.80 13.01
C GLU A 138 -2.71 12.60 14.05
N GLU A 139 -3.69 13.51 14.08
CA GLU A 139 -4.92 13.33 14.87
C GLU A 139 -5.73 12.11 14.40
N GLY A 140 -5.77 11.87 13.09
CA GLY A 140 -6.43 10.71 12.51
C GLY A 140 -5.76 9.40 12.91
N LYS A 141 -4.42 9.39 12.97
CA LYS A 141 -3.64 8.23 13.41
C LYS A 141 -3.82 7.94 14.89
N SER A 142 -3.79 8.96 15.75
CA SER A 142 -3.95 8.76 17.20
C SER A 142 -5.37 8.28 17.55
N THR A 143 -6.39 8.79 16.86
CA THR A 143 -7.77 8.32 17.01
C THR A 143 -7.94 6.90 16.47
N LEU A 144 -7.30 6.56 15.35
CA LEU A 144 -7.32 5.19 14.81
C LEU A 144 -6.62 4.18 15.72
N ASP A 145 -5.42 4.52 16.23
CA ASP A 145 -4.65 3.66 17.14
C ASP A 145 -5.35 3.47 18.51
N SER A 146 -6.26 4.38 18.88
CA SER A 146 -7.06 4.27 20.10
C SER A 146 -8.24 3.30 19.99
N MET A 147 -8.62 2.92 18.76
CA MET A 147 -9.77 2.07 18.47
C MET A 147 -9.33 0.68 18.02
N THR A 148 -10.00 -0.36 18.53
CA THR A 148 -9.62 -1.77 18.32
C THR A 148 -10.52 -2.52 17.34
N ASP A 149 -11.75 -2.06 17.11
CA ASP A 149 -12.71 -2.62 16.15
C ASP A 149 -13.17 -1.51 15.18
N VAL A 150 -12.31 -1.15 14.23
CA VAL A 150 -12.64 -0.15 13.19
C VAL A 150 -12.93 -0.83 11.86
N ASP A 151 -14.00 -0.38 11.20
CA ASP A 151 -14.39 -0.88 9.88
C ASP A 151 -13.22 -0.80 8.86
N PRO A 152 -12.94 -1.86 8.08
CA PRO A 152 -11.87 -1.87 7.07
C PRO A 152 -11.95 -0.71 6.06
N SER A 153 -13.16 -0.20 5.79
CA SER A 153 -13.38 0.93 4.87
C SER A 153 -12.79 2.25 5.39
N VAL A 154 -12.79 2.46 6.70
CA VAL A 154 -12.25 3.67 7.34
C VAL A 154 -10.73 3.61 7.36
N HIS A 155 -10.16 2.45 7.69
CA HIS A 155 -8.72 2.19 7.54
C HIS A 155 -8.25 2.40 6.11
N ALA A 156 -8.96 1.83 5.13
CA ALA A 156 -8.65 2.03 3.72
C ALA A 156 -8.63 3.51 3.35
N SER A 157 -9.63 4.28 3.77
CA SER A 157 -9.69 5.71 3.45
C SER A 157 -8.56 6.51 4.12
N PHE A 158 -8.21 6.20 5.36
CA PHE A 158 -7.08 6.81 6.06
C PHE A 158 -5.75 6.53 5.37
N TYR A 159 -5.47 5.26 5.04
CA TYR A 159 -4.23 4.88 4.37
C TYR A 159 -4.15 5.40 2.94
N TRP A 160 -5.28 5.49 2.23
CA TRP A 160 -5.35 6.12 0.92
C TRP A 160 -4.86 7.57 0.95
N ILE A 161 -5.32 8.35 1.92
CA ILE A 161 -5.01 9.77 1.99
C ILE A 161 -3.60 10.01 2.51
N SER A 162 -3.16 9.16 3.44
CA SER A 162 -1.76 9.08 3.83
C SER A 162 -0.86 8.79 2.61
N SER A 163 -1.27 7.89 1.71
CA SER A 163 -0.55 7.66 0.47
C SER A 163 -0.54 8.89 -0.44
N GLN A 164 -1.68 9.57 -0.65
CA GLN A 164 -1.72 10.79 -1.46
C GLN A 164 -0.85 11.92 -0.89
N TYR A 165 -0.82 12.07 0.44
CA TYR A 165 0.04 13.01 1.13
C TYR A 165 1.52 12.71 0.88
N HIS A 166 1.96 11.46 1.05
CA HIS A 166 3.35 11.05 0.79
C HIS A 166 3.70 11.15 -0.70
N LYS A 167 2.76 10.90 -1.62
CA LYS A 167 2.95 11.10 -3.06
C LYS A 167 3.23 12.57 -3.38
N SER A 168 2.51 13.50 -2.76
CA SER A 168 2.77 14.94 -2.92
C SER A 168 4.11 15.38 -2.33
N HIS A 169 4.60 14.72 -1.27
CA HIS A 169 5.88 15.04 -0.63
C HIS A 169 7.07 14.31 -1.27
N GLN A 170 6.83 13.43 -2.25
CA GLN A 170 7.84 12.56 -2.88
C GLN A 170 8.53 11.62 -1.87
N GLU A 171 7.87 11.30 -0.76
CA GLU A 171 8.34 10.33 0.24
C GLU A 171 7.93 8.91 -0.19
N PHE A 172 8.72 8.32 -1.08
CA PHE A 172 8.39 7.03 -1.71
C PHE A 172 8.33 5.85 -0.72
N ALA A 173 9.13 5.87 0.35
CA ALA A 173 9.18 4.77 1.30
C ALA A 173 7.90 4.65 2.14
N ASP A 174 7.42 5.78 2.66
CA ASP A 174 6.20 5.81 3.47
C ASP A 174 4.95 5.79 2.59
N PHE A 175 5.03 6.24 1.34
CA PHE A 175 4.00 5.97 0.34
C PHE A 175 3.79 4.46 0.17
N TYR A 176 4.87 3.71 -0.05
CA TYR A 176 4.81 2.27 -0.28
C TYR A 176 4.18 1.52 0.92
N LYS A 177 4.58 1.84 2.15
CA LYS A 177 3.99 1.24 3.36
C LYS A 177 2.49 1.55 3.49
N SER A 178 2.11 2.82 3.35
CA SER A 178 0.70 3.23 3.43
C SER A 178 -0.13 2.61 2.32
N ALA A 179 0.42 2.49 1.11
CA ALA A 179 -0.26 1.88 -0.01
C ALA A 179 -0.42 0.35 0.17
N LEU A 180 0.57 -0.36 0.72
CA LEU A 180 0.40 -1.78 1.06
C LEU A 180 -0.66 -1.99 2.14
N LEU A 181 -0.67 -1.15 3.18
CA LEU A 181 -1.72 -1.21 4.21
C LEU A 181 -3.09 -0.92 3.60
N TYR A 182 -3.21 0.07 2.72
CA TYR A 182 -4.44 0.33 1.97
C TYR A 182 -4.94 -0.89 1.20
N LEU A 183 -4.03 -1.60 0.53
CA LEU A 183 -4.35 -2.80 -0.23
C LEU A 183 -4.69 -4.02 0.65
N ALA A 184 -4.20 -4.05 1.89
CA ALA A 184 -4.59 -5.07 2.86
C ALA A 184 -6.05 -4.91 3.33
N TYR A 185 -6.53 -3.67 3.45
CA TYR A 185 -7.91 -3.37 3.89
C TYR A 185 -8.93 -3.27 2.76
N THR A 186 -8.48 -3.19 1.50
CA THR A 186 -9.37 -3.05 0.33
C THR A 186 -9.42 -4.35 -0.46
N SER A 187 -10.63 -4.86 -0.73
CA SER A 187 -10.81 -5.97 -1.67
C SER A 187 -10.40 -5.53 -3.08
N VAL A 188 -9.40 -6.19 -3.68
CA VAL A 188 -8.90 -5.89 -5.04
C VAL A 188 -10.02 -5.96 -6.10
N GLU A 189 -11.15 -6.58 -5.81
CA GLU A 189 -12.29 -6.73 -6.71
C GLU A 189 -13.16 -5.46 -6.85
N SER A 190 -13.16 -4.56 -5.86
CA SER A 190 -14.05 -3.38 -5.85
C SER A 190 -13.53 -2.17 -6.64
N LEU A 191 -12.28 -2.21 -7.09
CA LEU A 191 -11.62 -1.12 -7.79
C LEU A 191 -11.74 -1.28 -9.33
N SER A 192 -11.80 -0.16 -10.05
CA SER A 192 -11.76 -0.17 -11.52
C SER A 192 -10.38 -0.59 -12.05
N GLU A 193 -10.36 -1.25 -13.20
CA GLU A 193 -9.11 -1.75 -13.81
C GLU A 193 -8.13 -0.61 -14.15
N SER A 194 -8.62 0.55 -14.58
CA SER A 194 -7.78 1.72 -14.87
C SER A 194 -7.09 2.25 -13.61
N PHE A 195 -7.83 2.34 -12.51
CA PHE A 195 -7.27 2.79 -11.23
C PHE A 195 -6.25 1.78 -10.66
N LYS A 196 -6.49 0.48 -10.84
CA LYS A 196 -5.52 -0.56 -10.47
C LYS A 196 -4.21 -0.41 -11.24
N LEU A 197 -4.27 -0.09 -12.53
CA LEU A 197 -3.06 0.11 -13.35
C LEU A 197 -2.25 1.31 -12.86
N ASP A 198 -2.89 2.45 -12.60
CA ASP A 198 -2.23 3.65 -12.10
C ASP A 198 -1.61 3.40 -10.72
N LEU A 199 -2.36 2.76 -9.81
CA LEU A 199 -1.87 2.42 -8.48
C LEU A 199 -0.72 1.39 -8.53
N ALA A 200 -0.82 0.37 -9.38
CA ALA A 200 0.23 -0.62 -9.57
C ALA A 200 1.51 0.02 -10.11
N PHE A 201 1.38 0.98 -11.02
CA PHE A 201 2.49 1.74 -11.55
C PHE A 201 3.14 2.63 -10.49
N ASP A 202 2.34 3.42 -9.77
CA ASP A 202 2.82 4.28 -8.69
C ASP A 202 3.50 3.47 -7.58
N LEU A 203 2.94 2.32 -7.21
CA LEU A 203 3.48 1.44 -6.18
C LEU A 203 4.80 0.79 -6.63
N SER A 204 4.89 0.39 -7.89
CA SER A 204 6.14 -0.14 -8.47
C SER A 204 7.23 0.92 -8.50
N LEU A 205 6.89 2.15 -8.88
CA LEU A 205 7.81 3.27 -8.89
C LEU A 205 8.27 3.64 -7.46
N ALA A 206 7.34 3.65 -6.50
CA ALA A 206 7.67 3.89 -5.11
C ALA A 206 8.54 2.77 -4.51
N ALA A 207 8.32 1.52 -4.89
CA ALA A 207 9.18 0.41 -4.49
C ALA A 207 10.60 0.57 -5.04
N LEU A 208 10.74 1.04 -6.29
CA LEU A 208 12.05 1.28 -6.91
C LEU A 208 12.78 2.47 -6.27
N LEU A 209 12.11 3.62 -6.16
CA LEU A 209 12.69 4.87 -5.65
C LEU A 209 12.76 4.96 -4.12
N GLY A 210 11.98 4.15 -3.40
CA GLY A 210 11.91 4.16 -1.95
C GLY A 210 13.24 3.76 -1.33
N ASP A 211 13.76 4.65 -0.48
CA ASP A 211 14.92 4.35 0.35
C ASP A 211 14.54 3.24 1.36
N ASN A 212 15.46 2.31 1.62
CA ASN A 212 15.30 1.21 2.58
C ASN A 212 14.24 0.12 2.25
N ILE A 213 13.67 0.11 1.04
CA ILE A 213 12.78 -0.98 0.61
C ILE A 213 13.56 -1.97 -0.25
N TYR A 214 13.95 -3.11 0.33
CA TYR A 214 14.65 -4.19 -0.38
C TYR A 214 13.80 -5.44 -0.58
N ASN A 215 12.59 -5.48 0.01
CA ASN A 215 11.65 -6.60 -0.08
C ASN A 215 10.67 -6.42 -1.24
N PHE A 216 11.12 -6.71 -2.46
CA PHE A 216 10.26 -6.70 -3.65
C PHE A 216 9.34 -7.92 -3.77
N GLY A 217 9.61 -8.98 -3.02
CA GLY A 217 8.84 -10.23 -3.10
C GLY A 217 7.40 -10.08 -2.61
N GLU A 218 7.14 -9.19 -1.65
CA GLU A 218 5.78 -8.91 -1.15
C GLU A 218 4.92 -8.29 -2.26
N LEU A 219 5.49 -7.30 -2.97
CA LEU A 219 4.81 -6.66 -4.09
C LEU A 219 4.58 -7.63 -5.25
N LEU A 220 5.59 -8.45 -5.59
CA LEU A 220 5.49 -9.42 -6.68
C LEU A 220 4.49 -10.56 -6.39
N ALA A 221 4.26 -10.88 -5.12
CA ALA A 221 3.24 -11.86 -4.73
C ALA A 221 1.82 -11.29 -4.81
N HIS A 222 1.66 -9.96 -4.79
CA HIS A 222 0.35 -9.33 -4.78
C HIS A 222 -0.34 -9.42 -6.17
N PRO A 223 -1.65 -9.77 -6.23
CA PRO A 223 -2.39 -9.91 -7.50
C PRO A 223 -2.43 -8.65 -8.38
N ILE A 224 -2.19 -7.48 -7.79
CA ILE A 224 -2.19 -6.18 -8.47
C ILE A 224 -1.09 -6.11 -9.53
N ILE A 225 0.03 -6.79 -9.30
CA ILE A 225 1.12 -6.86 -10.29
C ILE A 225 0.75 -7.71 -11.50
N ASN A 226 -0.08 -8.75 -11.34
CA ASN A 226 -0.48 -9.59 -12.48
C ASN A 226 -1.30 -8.81 -13.52
N ILE A 227 -1.94 -7.70 -13.11
CA ILE A 227 -2.68 -6.79 -14.00
C ILE A 227 -1.72 -5.99 -14.90
N LEU A 228 -0.47 -5.79 -14.48
CA LEU A 228 0.56 -5.12 -15.30
C LEU A 228 1.01 -6.01 -16.47
N ILE A 229 0.91 -7.33 -16.33
CA ILE A 229 1.28 -8.32 -17.35
C ILE A 229 0.22 -8.30 -18.46
N GLY A 230 0.57 -7.73 -19.63
CA GLY A 230 -0.35 -7.48 -20.74
C GLY A 230 -0.71 -6.00 -20.96
N SER A 231 -0.19 -5.10 -20.14
CA SER A 231 -0.33 -3.64 -20.32
C SER A 231 0.87 -3.02 -21.05
N LYS A 232 0.74 -1.74 -21.45
CA LYS A 232 1.86 -0.95 -22.02
C LYS A 232 3.07 -0.81 -21.07
N VAL A 233 2.91 -1.20 -19.80
CA VAL A 233 3.85 -0.97 -18.70
C VAL A 233 4.51 -2.27 -18.21
N GLU A 234 4.42 -3.34 -19.00
CA GLU A 234 5.03 -4.66 -18.71
C GLU A 234 6.54 -4.57 -18.42
N TRP A 235 7.23 -3.57 -18.96
CA TRP A 235 8.64 -3.31 -18.68
C TRP A 235 8.94 -3.11 -17.18
N VAL A 236 8.03 -2.50 -16.41
CA VAL A 236 8.22 -2.28 -14.96
C VAL A 236 8.24 -3.60 -14.22
N TYR A 237 7.39 -4.56 -14.63
CA TYR A 237 7.36 -5.89 -14.04
C TYR A 237 8.69 -6.63 -14.27
N HIS A 238 9.22 -6.58 -15.50
CA HIS A 238 10.52 -7.19 -15.81
C HIS A 238 11.67 -6.53 -15.05
N ILE A 239 11.61 -5.22 -14.83
CA ILE A 239 12.57 -4.51 -13.98
C ILE A 239 12.46 -5.04 -12.54
N LEU A 240 11.25 -5.06 -11.94
CA LEU A 240 11.06 -5.58 -10.58
C LEU A 240 11.55 -7.03 -10.43
N GLN A 241 11.31 -7.88 -11.45
CA GLN A 241 11.82 -9.24 -11.47
C GLN A 241 13.37 -9.28 -11.53
N ALA A 242 13.98 -8.40 -12.33
CA ALA A 242 15.44 -8.27 -12.40
C ALA A 242 16.01 -7.82 -11.05
N PHE A 243 15.39 -6.84 -10.38
CA PHE A 243 15.72 -6.43 -9.01
C PHE A 243 15.53 -7.58 -8.01
N ASN A 244 14.51 -8.42 -8.19
CA ASN A 244 14.30 -9.55 -7.30
C ASN A 244 15.45 -10.56 -7.37
N THR A 245 15.84 -10.89 -8.60
CA THR A 245 16.93 -11.83 -8.91
C THR A 245 18.34 -11.26 -8.76
N GLY A 246 18.48 -9.94 -8.57
CA GLY A 246 19.78 -9.27 -8.44
C GLY A 246 20.66 -9.32 -9.70
N ASN A 247 20.09 -9.57 -10.89
CA ASN A 247 20.89 -9.72 -12.12
C ASN A 247 21.11 -8.37 -12.82
N LEU A 248 22.32 -7.83 -12.64
CA LEU A 248 22.78 -6.57 -13.23
C LEU A 248 22.82 -6.59 -14.76
N VAL A 249 23.10 -7.74 -15.38
CA VAL A 249 23.18 -7.86 -16.85
C VAL A 249 21.79 -7.66 -17.45
N ARG A 250 20.80 -8.35 -16.88
CA ARG A 250 19.40 -8.22 -17.32
C ARG A 250 18.86 -6.82 -17.09
N TYR A 251 19.25 -6.16 -15.99
CA TYR A 251 18.89 -4.77 -15.76
C TYR A 251 19.51 -3.83 -16.80
N GLN A 252 20.79 -3.99 -17.13
CA GLN A 252 21.47 -3.19 -18.15
C GLN A 252 20.81 -3.35 -19.54
N GLU A 253 20.45 -4.57 -19.92
CA GLU A 253 19.72 -4.86 -21.16
C GLU A 253 18.33 -4.21 -21.16
N LEU A 254 17.59 -4.31 -20.06
CA LEU A 254 16.25 -3.70 -19.93
C LEU A 254 16.33 -2.16 -19.96
N CYS A 255 17.35 -1.55 -19.34
CA CYS A 255 17.59 -0.12 -19.41
C CYS A 255 17.90 0.35 -20.84
N GLN A 256 18.62 -0.45 -21.62
CA GLN A 256 18.90 -0.14 -23.02
C GLN A 256 17.64 -0.26 -23.90
N VAL A 257 16.83 -1.29 -23.69
CA VAL A 257 15.59 -1.53 -24.46
C VAL A 257 14.49 -0.54 -24.11
N HIS A 258 14.36 -0.14 -22.84
CA HIS A 258 13.28 0.73 -22.36
C HIS A 258 13.71 2.18 -22.06
N ASN A 259 14.87 2.61 -22.59
CA ASN A 259 15.41 3.94 -22.35
C ASN A 259 14.44 5.08 -22.72
N ALA A 260 13.63 4.90 -23.77
CA ALA A 260 12.61 5.87 -24.18
C ALA A 260 11.47 6.03 -23.15
N ALA A 261 11.06 4.95 -22.48
CA ALA A 261 10.05 4.99 -21.42
C ALA A 261 10.64 5.51 -20.09
N LEU A 262 11.91 5.20 -19.81
CA LEU A 262 12.63 5.72 -18.64
C LEU A 262 12.86 7.24 -18.76
N SER A 263 13.23 7.72 -19.95
CA SER A 263 13.39 9.16 -20.24
C SER A 263 12.09 9.95 -20.12
N SER A 264 10.95 9.29 -20.31
CA SER A 264 9.63 9.92 -20.15
C SER A 264 9.33 10.31 -18.69
N GLN A 265 10.05 9.73 -17.73
CA GLN A 265 9.82 9.96 -16.32
C GLN A 265 11.04 10.58 -15.62
N PRO A 266 11.00 11.90 -15.32
CA PRO A 266 12.14 12.61 -14.76
C PRO A 266 12.55 12.12 -13.36
N ALA A 267 11.61 11.53 -12.61
CA ALA A 267 11.87 10.98 -11.28
C ALA A 267 12.84 9.80 -11.27
N LEU A 268 12.89 9.01 -12.35
CA LEU A 268 13.83 7.88 -12.50
C LEU A 268 15.21 8.37 -12.92
N VAL A 269 15.26 9.33 -13.86
CA VAL A 269 16.52 9.93 -14.34
C VAL A 269 17.26 10.66 -13.21
N GLN A 270 16.53 11.40 -12.37
CA GLN A 270 17.13 12.08 -11.21
C GLN A 270 17.71 11.11 -10.18
N ASN A 271 17.14 9.90 -10.07
CA ASN A 271 17.49 8.91 -9.05
C ASN A 271 18.25 7.68 -9.61
N GLU A 272 18.79 7.76 -10.82
CA GLU A 272 19.46 6.63 -11.47
C GLU A 272 20.63 6.09 -10.64
N ARG A 273 21.41 6.97 -10.01
CA ARG A 273 22.52 6.57 -9.11
C ARG A 273 22.02 5.75 -7.92
N LYS A 274 20.89 6.14 -7.32
CA LYS A 274 20.28 5.41 -6.20
C LYS A 274 19.80 4.02 -6.65
N LEU A 275 19.23 3.92 -7.85
CA LEU A 275 18.78 2.64 -8.40
C LEU A 275 19.96 1.69 -8.63
N LEU A 276 21.08 2.20 -9.16
CA LEU A 276 22.32 1.44 -9.35
C LEU A 276 22.89 0.94 -8.02
N GLU A 277 22.96 1.79 -7.00
CA GLU A 277 23.37 1.37 -5.66
C GLU A 277 22.43 0.28 -5.10
N LYS A 278 21.12 0.45 -5.28
CA LYS A 278 20.11 -0.49 -4.78
C LYS A 278 20.19 -1.87 -5.44
N ILE A 279 20.38 -1.93 -6.76
CA ILE A 279 20.56 -3.21 -7.46
C ILE A 279 21.86 -3.89 -7.05
N ASN A 280 22.93 -3.14 -6.80
CA ASN A 280 24.18 -3.71 -6.32
C ASN A 280 24.04 -4.30 -4.92
N ILE A 281 23.30 -3.63 -4.02
CA ILE A 281 22.98 -4.16 -2.68
C ILE A 281 22.13 -5.44 -2.78
N LEU A 282 21.13 -5.50 -3.65
CA LEU A 282 20.32 -6.71 -3.85
C LEU A 282 21.13 -7.85 -4.47
N CYS A 283 22.04 -7.54 -5.40
CA CYS A 283 22.98 -8.51 -5.96
C CYS A 283 23.86 -9.10 -4.84
N LEU A 284 24.37 -8.25 -3.94
CA LEU A 284 25.11 -8.70 -2.76
C LEU A 284 24.27 -9.63 -1.87
N MET A 285 23.02 -9.27 -1.58
CA MET A 285 22.13 -10.12 -0.77
C MET A 285 21.89 -11.49 -1.41
N GLU A 286 21.65 -11.54 -2.72
CA GLU A 286 21.44 -12.82 -3.43
C GLU A 286 22.72 -13.69 -3.43
N ILE A 287 23.90 -13.07 -3.56
CA ILE A 287 25.18 -13.78 -3.44
C ILE A 287 25.30 -14.43 -2.06
N ILE A 288 24.98 -13.69 -0.99
CA ILE A 288 25.06 -14.21 0.37
C ILE A 288 24.03 -15.33 0.59
N PHE A 289 22.80 -15.16 0.08
CA PHE A 289 21.73 -16.13 0.26
C PHE A 289 21.94 -17.44 -0.52
N SER A 290 22.51 -17.34 -1.73
CA SER A 290 22.81 -18.51 -2.56
C SER A 290 23.85 -19.42 -1.93
N ARG A 291 24.78 -18.86 -1.14
CA ARG A 291 25.83 -19.62 -0.46
C ARG A 291 25.29 -20.40 0.76
N PRO A 292 25.86 -21.58 1.05
CA PRO A 292 25.50 -22.35 2.24
C PRO A 292 26.01 -21.67 3.53
N SER A 293 25.39 -21.99 4.67
CA SER A 293 25.77 -21.43 5.98
C SER A 293 27.18 -21.79 6.45
N GLU A 294 27.79 -22.83 5.87
CA GLU A 294 29.13 -23.32 6.25
C GLU A 294 30.25 -22.41 5.70
N ASP A 295 30.04 -21.72 4.57
CA ASP A 295 31.03 -20.81 3.94
C ASP A 295 30.47 -19.38 3.81
N ARG A 296 30.33 -18.69 4.95
CA ARG A 296 29.91 -17.28 5.01
C ARG A 296 31.06 -16.28 4.87
N THR A 297 32.25 -16.74 4.50
CA THR A 297 33.38 -15.89 4.12
C THR A 297 33.34 -15.66 2.60
N ILE A 298 33.26 -14.40 2.19
CA ILE A 298 33.12 -14.02 0.78
C ILE A 298 34.32 -13.18 0.39
N PRO A 299 35.12 -13.60 -0.60
CA PRO A 299 36.19 -12.76 -1.12
C PRO A 299 35.61 -11.56 -1.89
N LEU A 300 36.19 -10.39 -1.66
CA LEU A 300 35.83 -9.12 -2.31
C LEU A 300 35.90 -9.20 -3.85
N SER A 301 36.80 -10.03 -4.39
CA SER A 301 36.93 -10.27 -5.83
C SER A 301 35.67 -10.85 -6.46
N VAL A 302 35.02 -11.81 -5.81
CA VAL A 302 33.79 -12.44 -6.32
C VAL A 302 32.63 -11.45 -6.30
N ILE A 303 32.57 -10.58 -5.29
CA ILE A 303 31.58 -9.50 -5.22
C ILE A 303 31.84 -8.50 -6.35
N ALA A 304 33.09 -8.09 -6.56
CA ALA A 304 33.48 -7.14 -7.60
C ALA A 304 33.16 -7.65 -9.01
N GLU A 305 33.46 -8.92 -9.31
CA GLU A 305 33.13 -9.55 -10.61
C GLU A 305 31.62 -9.54 -10.89
N ARG A 306 30.81 -9.85 -9.88
CA ARG A 306 29.35 -9.92 -10.03
C ARG A 306 28.68 -8.57 -10.06
N THR A 307 29.15 -7.63 -9.25
CA THR A 307 28.64 -6.24 -9.20
C THR A 307 29.18 -5.37 -10.34
N LYS A 308 30.23 -5.82 -11.04
CA LYS A 308 31.00 -5.05 -12.03
C LYS A 308 31.53 -3.73 -11.46
N LEU A 309 31.78 -3.68 -10.15
CA LEU A 309 32.30 -2.51 -9.45
C LEU A 309 33.79 -2.67 -9.15
N SER A 310 34.46 -1.54 -8.88
CA SER A 310 35.82 -1.56 -8.35
C SER A 310 35.83 -2.09 -6.92
N ILE A 311 36.95 -2.64 -6.46
CA ILE A 311 37.08 -3.19 -5.10
C ILE A 311 36.80 -2.10 -4.05
N SER A 312 37.22 -0.86 -4.29
CA SER A 312 36.96 0.29 -3.41
C SER A 312 35.48 0.62 -3.29
N ASP A 313 34.73 0.54 -4.39
CA ASP A 313 33.28 0.79 -4.37
C ASP A 313 32.52 -0.34 -3.67
N VAL A 314 33.03 -1.58 -3.76
CA VAL A 314 32.47 -2.73 -3.03
C VAL A 314 32.59 -2.54 -1.52
N GLU A 315 33.73 -2.03 -1.02
CA GLU A 315 33.89 -1.70 0.41
C GLU A 315 32.86 -0.66 0.87
N TYR A 316 32.67 0.41 0.08
CA TYR A 316 31.65 1.42 0.38
C TYR A 316 30.24 0.82 0.42
N LEU A 317 29.93 -0.06 -0.52
CA LEU A 317 28.64 -0.76 -0.58
C LEU A 317 28.42 -1.66 0.64
N LEU A 318 29.46 -2.38 1.08
CA LEU A 318 29.40 -3.22 2.28
C LEU A 318 29.17 -2.37 3.53
N MET A 319 29.92 -1.28 3.70
CA MET A 319 29.73 -0.34 4.81
C MET A 319 28.30 0.23 4.84
N LYS A 320 27.76 0.58 3.66
CA LYS A 320 26.38 1.08 3.54
C LYS A 320 25.34 0.00 3.85
N SER A 321 25.60 -1.25 3.44
CA SER A 321 24.69 -2.37 3.72
C SER A 321 24.66 -2.72 5.21
N LEU A 322 25.79 -2.60 5.90
CA LEU A 322 25.91 -2.75 7.35
C LEU A 322 25.20 -1.59 8.09
N SER A 323 25.34 -0.35 7.60
CA SER A 323 24.73 0.82 8.25
C SER A 323 23.20 0.84 8.15
N VAL A 324 22.65 0.35 7.03
CA VAL A 324 21.20 0.17 6.84
C VAL A 324 20.69 -1.11 7.51
N HIS A 325 21.56 -1.89 8.16
CA HIS A 325 21.21 -3.11 8.90
C HIS A 325 20.58 -4.20 8.01
N LEU A 326 21.00 -4.25 6.74
CA LEU A 326 20.58 -5.31 5.81
C LEU A 326 21.37 -6.60 6.05
N ILE A 327 22.61 -6.43 6.50
CA ILE A 327 23.59 -7.46 6.75
C ILE A 327 24.29 -7.10 8.07
N GLU A 328 24.69 -8.10 8.83
CA GLU A 328 25.67 -7.96 9.91
C GLU A 328 26.90 -8.80 9.58
N GLY A 329 28.08 -8.30 9.90
CA GLY A 329 29.32 -8.99 9.58
C GLY A 329 30.58 -8.17 9.88
N ILE A 330 31.71 -8.81 9.64
CA ILE A 330 33.05 -8.25 9.82
C ILE A 330 33.73 -8.20 8.44
N ILE A 331 34.38 -7.08 8.14
CA ILE A 331 35.12 -6.87 6.89
C ILE A 331 36.62 -6.99 7.22
N ASP A 332 37.29 -7.96 6.62
CA ASP A 332 38.73 -8.16 6.73
C ASP A 332 39.41 -7.67 5.45
N GLN A 333 39.79 -6.39 5.44
CA GLN A 333 40.40 -5.76 4.26
C GLN A 333 41.76 -6.37 3.89
N VAL A 334 42.52 -6.87 4.86
CA VAL A 334 43.87 -7.43 4.62
C VAL A 334 43.80 -8.77 3.89
N GLU A 335 42.87 -9.65 4.27
CA GLU A 335 42.63 -10.92 3.58
C GLU A 335 41.75 -10.76 2.33
N GLY A 336 41.10 -9.59 2.19
CA GLY A 336 40.19 -9.33 1.09
C GLY A 336 38.88 -10.11 1.23
N THR A 337 38.45 -10.40 2.47
CA THR A 337 37.27 -11.24 2.77
C THR A 337 36.26 -10.53 3.65
N VAL A 338 34.99 -10.88 3.48
CA VAL A 338 33.89 -10.43 4.33
C VAL A 338 33.27 -11.64 4.99
N HIS A 339 33.20 -11.62 6.32
CA HIS A 339 32.44 -12.61 7.07
C HIS A 339 31.05 -12.06 7.41
N VAL A 340 30.02 -12.70 6.89
CA VAL A 340 28.62 -12.32 7.18
C VAL A 340 28.04 -13.19 8.30
N SER A 341 27.56 -12.57 9.38
CA SER A 341 26.92 -13.25 10.52
C SER A 341 25.40 -13.34 10.36
N TRP A 342 24.77 -12.31 9.80
CA TRP A 342 23.32 -12.24 9.66
C TRP A 342 22.90 -11.49 8.39
N VAL A 343 21.74 -11.84 7.85
CA VAL A 343 21.13 -11.18 6.69
C VAL A 343 19.64 -11.01 6.95
N GLN A 344 19.09 -9.90 6.52
CA GLN A 344 17.66 -9.63 6.61
C GLN A 344 16.84 -10.70 5.88
N PRO A 345 15.81 -11.28 6.52
CA PRO A 345 14.94 -12.25 5.87
C PRO A 345 14.11 -11.59 4.77
N ARG A 346 13.96 -12.31 3.66
CA ARG A 346 13.24 -11.87 2.46
C ARG A 346 12.13 -12.84 2.13
N VAL A 347 11.08 -12.35 1.46
CA VAL A 347 10.04 -13.20 0.87
C VAL A 347 10.68 -14.09 -0.20
N LEU A 348 10.59 -15.40 0.01
CA LEU A 348 11.20 -16.40 -0.85
C LEU A 348 10.26 -16.83 -1.97
N GLY A 349 10.81 -17.00 -3.17
CA GLY A 349 10.10 -17.65 -4.26
C GLY A 349 9.99 -19.17 -4.05
N ILE A 350 9.03 -19.80 -4.71
CA ILE A 350 8.88 -21.25 -4.80
C ILE A 350 10.20 -22.00 -5.10
N PRO A 351 11.07 -21.57 -6.05
CA PRO A 351 12.33 -22.27 -6.30
C PRO A 351 13.32 -22.21 -5.13
N GLN A 352 13.34 -21.11 -4.37
CA GLN A 352 14.19 -20.96 -3.18
C GLN A 352 13.65 -21.79 -2.02
N ILE A 353 12.33 -21.93 -1.89
CA ILE A 353 11.73 -22.84 -0.90
C ILE A 353 12.14 -24.28 -1.17
N LYS A 354 12.16 -24.72 -2.44
CA LYS A 354 12.63 -26.06 -2.81
C LYS A 354 14.11 -26.31 -2.48
N SER A 355 14.97 -25.29 -2.57
CA SER A 355 16.37 -25.45 -2.16
C SER A 355 16.52 -25.54 -0.64
N LEU A 356 15.68 -24.83 0.12
CA LEU A 356 15.63 -24.94 1.58
C LEU A 356 15.12 -26.29 2.05
N THR A 357 14.08 -26.85 1.41
CA THR A 357 13.60 -28.20 1.75
C THR A 357 14.71 -29.23 1.54
N ALA A 358 15.41 -29.18 0.40
CA ALA A 358 16.53 -30.08 0.13
C ALA A 358 17.68 -29.94 1.15
N ARG A 359 17.95 -28.72 1.63
CA ARG A 359 18.95 -28.47 2.68
C ARG A 359 18.51 -29.02 4.04
N LEU A 360 17.24 -28.86 4.39
CA LEU A 360 16.67 -29.43 5.61
C LEU A 360 16.71 -30.96 5.59
N ASP A 361 16.38 -31.57 4.44
CA ASP A 361 16.45 -33.02 4.26
C ASP A 361 17.89 -33.53 4.48
N ALA A 362 18.88 -32.88 3.87
CA ALA A 362 20.31 -33.21 4.08
C ALA A 362 20.74 -33.02 5.54
N TRP A 363 20.20 -32.03 6.26
CA TRP A 363 20.51 -31.83 7.67
C TRP A 363 19.87 -32.90 8.55
N VAL A 364 18.63 -33.32 8.25
CA VAL A 364 17.96 -34.43 8.91
C VAL A 364 18.76 -35.73 8.72
N GLU A 365 19.28 -35.98 7.52
CA GLU A 365 20.18 -37.12 7.27
C GLU A 365 21.47 -37.05 8.09
N LYS A 366 22.11 -35.88 8.19
CA LYS A 366 23.31 -35.69 9.02
C LYS A 366 23.01 -35.95 10.51
N VAL A 367 21.88 -35.46 11.03
CA VAL A 367 21.46 -35.69 12.42
C VAL A 367 21.14 -37.16 12.65
N HIS A 368 20.46 -37.82 11.71
CA HIS A 368 20.19 -39.25 11.80
C HIS A 368 21.46 -40.09 11.81
N THR A 369 22.44 -39.73 10.97
CA THR A 369 23.76 -40.39 10.95
C THR A 369 24.50 -40.20 12.28
N ALA A 370 24.45 -38.99 12.85
CA ALA A 370 25.05 -38.72 14.16
C ALA A 370 24.36 -39.50 15.29
N LEU A 371 23.03 -39.61 15.26
CA LEU A 371 22.27 -40.44 16.21
C LEU A 371 22.73 -41.90 16.15
N LEU A 372 22.84 -42.47 14.95
CA LEU A 372 23.30 -43.85 14.76
C LEU A 372 24.73 -44.07 15.27
N SER A 373 25.63 -43.09 15.11
CA SER A 373 26.98 -43.20 15.68
C SER A 373 26.97 -43.20 17.21
N VAL A 374 26.12 -42.38 17.85
CA VAL A 374 25.98 -42.36 19.30
C VAL A 374 25.33 -43.66 19.82
N GLU A 375 24.32 -44.18 19.13
CA GLU A 375 23.70 -45.48 19.44
C GLU A 375 24.68 -46.65 19.30
N ALA A 376 25.67 -46.56 18.40
CA ALA A 376 26.70 -47.57 18.26
C ALA A 376 27.78 -47.52 19.36
N GLU A 377 28.10 -46.33 19.88
CA GLU A 377 29.10 -46.16 20.96
C GLU A 377 28.51 -46.30 22.38
N THR A 378 27.23 -46.00 22.56
CA THR A 378 26.53 -46.14 23.85
C THR A 378 26.50 -47.55 24.46
N PRO A 379 26.42 -48.69 23.73
CA PRO A 379 26.50 -50.00 24.35
C PRO A 379 27.83 -50.28 25.06
N ASP A 380 28.95 -49.64 24.66
CA ASP A 380 30.24 -49.79 25.34
C ASP A 380 30.37 -48.90 26.60
N LEU A 381 29.60 -47.80 26.68
CA LEU A 381 29.63 -46.85 27.80
C LEU A 381 28.58 -47.12 28.88
N VAL A 382 27.46 -47.77 28.54
CA VAL A 382 26.36 -48.07 29.47
C VAL A 382 26.47 -49.48 30.07
N ALA A 383 27.31 -50.36 29.48
CA ALA A 383 27.51 -51.73 29.95
C ALA A 383 28.70 -51.92 30.92
N ALA A 384 29.40 -50.84 31.31
CA ALA A 384 30.40 -50.82 32.39
C ALA A 384 29.82 -50.15 33.64
#